data_AF-A0A524CTQ3-F1
#
_entry.id   AF-A0A524CTQ3-F1
#
_cell.length_a   1.000
_cell.length_b   1.000
_cell.length_c   1.000
_cell.angle_alpha   90.00
_cell.angle_beta   90.00
_cell.angle_gamma   90.00
#
_symmetry.space_group_name_H-M   'P 1'
#
loop_
_entity.id
_entity.type
_entity.pdbx_description
1 polymer ?
#
loop_
_entity_poly.entity_id
_entity_poly.type
_entity_poly.pdbx_seq_one_letter_code
_entity_poly.pdbx_strand_id
1 'polypeptide(L)'
;DKNKIIGWASHSVQFPGSFGPTGVKKSERGKGIGTLLLKWCLWDLKTNYRISRVIINWVEIDKIYFYSKSIGAHICEVYWTMKKRF
;
A
#
# COMPACT_ATOMS: atom_id res chain seq x y z
N ASP A 1 -23.80 -1.13 10.42
CA ASP A 1 -23.37 -1.35 11.81
C ASP A 1 -22.06 -0.61 12.06
N LYS A 2 -22.04 0.35 13.00
CA LYS A 2 -20.95 1.35 13.12
C LYS A 2 -19.62 0.76 13.59
N ASN A 3 -19.61 -0.46 14.11
CA ASN A 3 -18.42 -1.12 14.68
C ASN A 3 -17.76 -2.14 13.75
N LYS A 4 -18.16 -2.20 12.47
CA LYS A 4 -17.63 -3.19 11.53
C LYS A 4 -16.31 -2.71 10.93
N ILE A 5 -15.25 -3.50 11.07
CA ILE A 5 -13.99 -3.29 10.36
C ILE A 5 -14.22 -3.55 8.86
N ILE A 6 -13.94 -2.54 8.03
CA ILE A 6 -14.13 -2.60 6.57
C ILE A 6 -12.83 -2.48 5.78
N GLY A 7 -11.70 -2.26 6.45
CA GLY A 7 -10.40 -2.19 5.80
C GLY A 7 -9.28 -2.05 6.81
N TRP A 8 -8.05 -2.20 6.32
CA TRP A 8 -6.82 -2.15 7.09
C TRP A 8 -5.64 -1.79 6.18
N ALA A 9 -4.57 -1.29 6.78
CA ALA A 9 -3.28 -1.10 6.12
C ALA A 9 -2.17 -1.25 7.16
N SER A 10 -1.00 -1.68 6.71
CA SER A 10 0.20 -1.76 7.52
C SER A 10 1.37 -1.06 6.83
N HIS A 11 2.36 -0.68 7.61
CA HIS A 11 3.67 -0.26 7.14
C HIS A 11 4.77 -0.94 7.96
N SER A 12 5.98 -0.88 7.43
CA SER A 12 7.20 -1.44 8.02
C SER A 12 7.16 -2.94 8.30
N VAL A 13 6.26 -3.69 7.65
CA VAL A 13 6.12 -5.14 7.86
C VAL A 13 7.34 -5.90 7.32
N GLN A 14 7.86 -5.51 6.15
CA GLN A 14 9.02 -6.17 5.56
C GLN A 14 10.33 -5.52 5.98
N PHE A 15 10.37 -4.20 6.02
CA PHE A 15 11.50 -3.39 6.48
C PHE A 15 11.04 -1.97 6.84
N PRO A 16 11.80 -1.20 7.65
CA PRO A 16 11.46 0.18 7.98
C PRO A 16 11.22 1.05 6.74
N GLY A 17 10.02 1.62 6.61
CA GLY A 17 9.65 2.42 5.44
C GLY A 17 9.08 1.64 4.26
N SER A 18 8.72 0.36 4.45
CA SER A 18 7.85 -0.35 3.51
C SER A 18 6.38 -0.01 3.76
N PHE A 19 5.54 0.03 2.73
CA PHE A 19 4.08 0.06 2.87
C PHE A 19 3.46 -1.23 2.34
N GLY A 20 2.43 -1.68 3.03
CA GLY A 20 1.66 -2.87 2.71
C GLY A 20 1.88 -4.01 3.71
N PRO A 21 1.06 -5.06 3.64
CA PRO A 21 -0.17 -5.16 2.83
C PRO A 21 -1.31 -4.19 3.24
N THR A 22 -2.33 -4.07 2.39
CA THR A 22 -3.55 -3.29 2.66
C THR A 22 -4.77 -3.93 2.00
N GLY A 23 -5.95 -3.72 2.60
CA GLY A 23 -7.20 -4.23 2.05
C GLY A 23 -8.40 -3.40 2.44
N VAL A 24 -9.33 -3.26 1.51
CA VAL A 24 -10.68 -2.72 1.76
C VAL A 24 -11.70 -3.75 1.29
N LYS A 25 -12.73 -3.98 2.11
CA LYS A 25 -13.85 -4.86 1.82
C LYS A 25 -14.42 -4.52 0.44
N LYS A 26 -14.69 -5.53 -0.37
CA LYS A 26 -15.08 -5.35 -1.79
C LYS A 26 -16.28 -4.40 -1.96
N SER A 27 -17.28 -4.47 -1.09
CA SER A 27 -18.47 -3.59 -1.10
C SER A 27 -18.19 -2.11 -0.79
N GLU A 28 -17.03 -1.82 -0.22
CA GLU A 28 -16.63 -0.46 0.21
C GLU A 28 -15.54 0.15 -0.68
N ARG A 29 -15.09 -0.57 -1.72
CA ARG A 29 -14.11 -0.05 -2.68
C ARG A 29 -14.74 1.07 -3.53
N GLY A 30 -13.88 1.92 -4.09
CA GLY A 30 -14.31 3.10 -4.87
C GLY A 30 -14.72 4.31 -4.03
N LYS A 31 -14.78 4.18 -2.70
CA LYS A 31 -15.19 5.25 -1.76
C LYS A 31 -14.01 6.04 -1.16
N GLY A 32 -12.80 5.91 -1.71
CA GLY A 32 -11.59 6.58 -1.22
C GLY A 32 -10.95 6.00 0.06
N ILE A 33 -11.53 4.96 0.67
CA ILE A 33 -11.05 4.37 1.94
C ILE A 33 -9.61 3.86 1.82
N GLY A 34 -9.25 3.22 0.71
CA GLY A 34 -7.89 2.72 0.49
C GLY A 34 -6.85 3.85 0.45
N THR A 35 -7.19 4.98 -0.18
CA THR A 35 -6.34 6.17 -0.21
C THR A 35 -6.18 6.78 1.18
N LEU A 36 -7.26 6.79 1.99
CA LEU A 36 -7.20 7.27 3.36
C LEU A 36 -6.27 6.40 4.21
N LEU A 37 -6.44 5.07 4.16
CA LEU A 37 -5.60 4.11 4.89
C LEU A 37 -4.11 4.23 4.50
N LEU A 38 -3.83 4.34 3.19
CA LEU A 38 -2.48 4.58 2.69
C LEU A 38 -1.88 5.86 3.29
N LYS A 39 -2.59 6.99 3.20
CA LYS A 39 -2.10 8.28 3.71
C LYS A 39 -1.88 8.28 5.22
N TRP A 40 -2.69 7.55 5.98
CA TRP A 40 -2.48 7.38 7.42
C TRP A 40 -1.16 6.68 7.73
N CYS A 41 -0.85 5.56 7.04
CA CYS A 41 0.44 4.91 7.21
C CYS A 41 1.62 5.80 6.79
N LEU A 42 1.50 6.55 5.70
CA LEU A 42 2.57 7.47 5.26
C LEU A 42 2.76 8.63 6.24
N TRP A 43 1.67 9.14 6.81
CA TRP A 43 1.72 10.17 7.83
C TRP A 43 2.46 9.65 9.06
N ASP A 44 2.10 8.46 9.55
CA ASP A 44 2.74 7.83 10.70
C ASP A 44 4.24 7.58 10.48
N LEU A 45 4.61 6.99 9.33
CA LEU A 45 6.01 6.83 8.92
C LEU A 45 6.79 8.16 8.92
N LYS A 46 6.16 9.24 8.46
CA LYS A 46 6.79 10.55 8.38
C LYS A 46 6.93 11.21 9.75
N THR A 47 5.88 11.21 10.57
CA THR A 47 5.82 11.96 11.82
C THR A 47 6.48 11.23 12.98
N ASN A 48 6.24 9.93 13.11
CA ASN A 48 6.69 9.14 14.26
C ASN A 48 8.04 8.44 13.98
N TYR A 49 8.31 8.08 12.72
CA TYR A 49 9.54 7.35 12.35
C TYR A 49 10.53 8.18 11.53
N ARG A 50 10.18 9.43 11.19
CA ARG A 50 11.03 10.35 10.40
C ARG A 50 11.49 9.77 9.05
N ILE A 51 10.67 8.91 8.45
CA ILE A 51 10.96 8.28 7.16
C ILE A 51 10.52 9.22 6.03
N SER A 52 11.47 9.58 5.16
CA SER A 52 11.26 10.47 4.02
C SER A 52 11.03 9.76 2.70
N ARG A 53 11.30 8.45 2.64
CA ARG A 53 11.10 7.60 1.46
C ARG A 53 10.40 6.32 1.85
N VAL A 54 9.34 5.97 1.11
CA VAL A 54 8.57 4.76 1.34
C VAL A 54 8.58 3.90 0.08
N ILE A 55 8.74 2.59 0.25
CA ILE A 55 8.70 1.61 -0.84
C ILE A 55 7.44 0.76 -0.71
N ILE A 56 6.71 0.59 -1.81
CA ILE A 56 5.56 -0.30 -1.89
C ILE A 56 5.98 -1.52 -2.69
N ASN A 57 6.20 -2.66 -2.03
CA ASN A 57 6.68 -3.88 -2.67
C ASN A 57 5.53 -4.74 -3.20
N TRP A 58 5.87 -5.66 -4.11
CA TRP A 58 4.97 -6.70 -4.62
C TRP A 58 3.66 -6.15 -5.22
N VAL A 59 3.76 -4.99 -5.87
CA VAL A 59 2.60 -4.35 -6.50
C VAL A 59 2.25 -5.08 -7.80
N GLU A 60 1.04 -5.63 -7.85
CA GLU A 60 0.45 -6.12 -9.10
C GLU A 60 0.20 -4.96 -10.08
N ILE A 61 0.35 -5.22 -11.38
CA ILE A 61 0.22 -4.21 -12.45
C ILE A 61 -1.10 -3.42 -12.35
N ASP A 62 -2.20 -4.09 -12.01
CA ASP A 62 -3.53 -3.48 -11.92
C ASP A 62 -3.69 -2.50 -10.73
N LYS A 63 -2.73 -2.48 -9.79
CA LYS A 63 -2.70 -1.56 -8.64
C LYS A 63 -1.76 -0.38 -8.83
N ILE A 64 -0.90 -0.37 -9.85
CA ILE A 64 0.07 0.72 -10.08
C ILE A 64 -0.64 2.07 -10.17
N TYR A 65 -1.73 2.13 -10.96
CA TYR A 65 -2.49 3.36 -11.15
C TYR A 65 -3.09 3.89 -9.83
N PHE A 66 -3.50 3.01 -8.91
CA PHE A 66 -4.02 3.42 -7.61
C PHE A 66 -2.98 4.21 -6.80
N TYR A 67 -1.74 3.71 -6.72
CA TYR A 67 -0.66 4.37 -5.97
C TYR A 67 -0.17 5.64 -6.65
N SER A 68 0.02 5.61 -7.97
CA SER A 68 0.40 6.78 -8.75
C SER A 68 -0.64 7.91 -8.61
N LYS A 69 -1.93 7.61 -8.78
CA LYS A 69 -3.02 8.59 -8.60
C LYS A 69 -3.16 9.08 -7.16
N SER A 70 -3.01 8.21 -6.16
CA SER A 70 -3.31 8.54 -4.76
C SER A 70 -2.25 9.42 -4.10
N ILE A 71 -0.97 9.20 -4.43
CA ILE A 71 0.18 9.80 -3.73
C ILE A 71 1.33 10.22 -4.65
N GLY A 72 1.19 10.08 -5.97
CA GLY A 72 2.28 10.38 -6.92
C GLY A 72 3.39 9.33 -6.92
N ALA A 73 3.11 8.09 -6.52
CA ALA A 73 4.10 7.02 -6.55
C ALA A 73 4.55 6.72 -8.00
N HIS A 74 5.81 6.36 -8.15
CA HIS A 74 6.42 5.95 -9.41
C HIS A 74 7.08 4.58 -9.25
N ILE A 75 7.23 3.87 -10.36
CA ILE A 75 7.92 2.58 -10.39
C ILE A 75 9.41 2.82 -10.20
N CYS A 76 10.02 2.14 -9.24
CA CYS A 76 11.47 2.16 -9.02
C CYS A 76 12.15 0.83 -9.37
N GLU A 77 11.43 -0.29 -9.30
CA GLU A 77 11.97 -1.63 -9.51
C GLU A 77 10.93 -2.54 -10.18
N VAL A 78 11.38 -3.50 -10.98
CA VAL A 78 10.54 -4.47 -11.69
C VAL A 78 11.08 -5.88 -11.47
N TYR A 79 10.19 -6.82 -11.15
CA TYR A 79 10.53 -8.19 -10.81
C TYR A 79 9.88 -9.17 -11.81
N TRP A 80 10.62 -10.19 -12.22
CA TRP A 80 10.13 -11.26 -13.08
C TRP A 80 9.95 -12.54 -12.26
N THR A 81 8.72 -13.05 -12.19
CA THR A 81 8.44 -14.32 -11.51
C THR A 81 8.94 -15.48 -12.38
N MET A 82 10.06 -16.06 -11.97
CA MET A 82 10.65 -17.23 -12.62
C MET A 82 10.07 -18.52 -12.04
N LYS A 83 9.84 -19.53 -12.89
CA LYS A 83 9.46 -20.88 -12.47
C LYS A 83 10.47 -21.88 -13.01
N LYS A 84 10.94 -22.79 -12.16
CA LYS A 84 11.79 -23.90 -12.60
C LYS A 84 10.96 -24.85 -13.47
N ARG A 85 11.51 -25.26 -14.62
CA ARG A 85 10.93 -26.32 -15.44
C ARG A 85 11.35 -27.68 -14.84
N PHE A 86 10.38 -28.52 -14.52
CA PHE A 86 10.62 -29.93 -14.18
C PHE A 86 10.79 -30.73 -15.46
#